data_AF-A0A3S0XQ51-F1
#
_entry.id   AF-A0A3S0XQ51-F1
#
_cell.length_a   1.000
_cell.length_b   1.000
_cell.length_c   1.000
_cell.angle_alpha   90.00
_cell.angle_beta   90.00
_cell.angle_gamma   90.00
#
_symmetry.space_group_name_H-M   'P 1'
#
loop_
_entity.id
_entity.type
_entity.pdbx_description
1 polymer ?
#
loop_
_entity_poly.entity_id
_entity_poly.type
_entity_poly.pdbx_seq_one_letter_code
_entity_poly.pdbx_strand_id
1 'polypeptide(L)'
;MNNLKMESNTKILFVSQRLSDFVEMRRAAVGLKKYGYKCIMLFCGVGSQVHDDIVIHEIEKSIGAGEFDDKIIYNEISVNSNTLVQKAIRYITFNKVESEPICLSTVKSNLQGATDTGIQINAVNIKPLRWYKKLKVVRFLDRIWDNSFKPFIKSCINFCFNIFNSNFKPLKSVYRILNHYKAKIIIQIKLRIMKTIYALNRLFLSSFYLIPLSYKVNYKRFCKILTKHQINLIILPEDVVGKISPVLIRAGHNEKIPSMVLPYTICNQTEAFQALKSRNELSIHSTLINKVLGILFKSWVMKDEQHAVLRMPAEHVLGHIFVRSSPPDPWMMNSGYANVIAIENEQMYDYYRKSGIPASKMKITGACYDDNLASYYLDKEHQRAELYKQLNIHSDKPLFLIGGFPNQILGNPPGFDFKDAEDAVNFITECIDKFKNDYELIFRPHPNYLDLSKLFAQKNIHVTEIDTARLVAVSDVYLAFASSTIRWAISCAVPTINYDMFYYDFSDFKHVKGVLNVCTQDEFKSAAQRMSNPEEYRILKNYLEVEKKQWGNLDGQSVHRINGLVNELVQLKKVRRKAS
;
A
#
# COMPACT_ATOMS: atom_id res chain seq x y z
N MET A 1 10.71 -27.50 -33.16
CA MET A 1 9.82 -27.98 -32.09
C MET A 1 8.48 -27.27 -32.21
N ASN A 2 7.44 -27.98 -32.66
CA ASN A 2 6.07 -27.47 -32.74
C ASN A 2 5.49 -27.35 -31.32
N ASN A 3 5.70 -26.19 -30.68
CA ASN A 3 4.99 -25.85 -29.44
C ASN A 3 3.53 -25.56 -29.80
N LEU A 4 2.71 -26.60 -29.78
CA LEU A 4 1.26 -26.46 -29.61
C LEU A 4 1.05 -25.59 -28.37
N LYS A 5 0.62 -24.34 -28.56
CA LYS A 5 0.17 -23.45 -27.47
C LYS A 5 -0.99 -24.17 -26.78
N MET A 6 -0.72 -24.88 -25.69
CA MET A 6 -1.78 -25.29 -24.78
C MET A 6 -2.32 -24.02 -24.14
N GLU A 7 -3.55 -23.64 -24.51
CA GLU A 7 -4.27 -22.61 -23.78
C GLU A 7 -4.49 -23.11 -22.35
N SER A 8 -3.81 -22.48 -21.39
CA SER A 8 -4.03 -22.76 -19.98
C SER A 8 -5.32 -22.08 -19.56
N ASN A 9 -6.28 -22.83 -19.04
CA ASN A 9 -7.47 -22.25 -18.40
C ASN A 9 -7.16 -21.58 -17.04
N THR A 10 -5.89 -21.54 -16.65
CA THR A 10 -5.43 -20.94 -15.40
C THR A 10 -5.52 -19.42 -15.45
N LYS A 11 -6.29 -18.85 -14.52
CA LYS A 11 -6.47 -17.42 -14.32
C LYS A 11 -5.63 -16.93 -13.14
N ILE A 12 -4.75 -15.97 -13.41
CA ILE A 12 -3.87 -15.35 -12.43
C ILE A 12 -4.37 -13.95 -12.11
N LEU A 13 -4.58 -13.66 -10.82
CA LEU A 13 -4.96 -12.34 -10.34
C LEU A 13 -3.72 -11.57 -9.91
N PHE A 14 -3.32 -10.57 -10.68
CA PHE A 14 -2.26 -9.61 -10.34
C PHE A 14 -2.86 -8.48 -9.52
N VAL A 15 -2.15 -7.99 -8.51
CA VAL A 15 -2.68 -6.97 -7.59
C VAL A 15 -1.83 -5.71 -7.64
N SER A 16 -2.47 -4.55 -7.78
CA SER A 16 -1.80 -3.25 -7.73
C SER A 16 -2.56 -2.28 -6.83
N GLN A 17 -1.81 -1.47 -6.07
CA GLN A 17 -2.34 -0.30 -5.36
C GLN A 17 -1.78 0.99 -5.95
N ARG A 18 -0.54 0.97 -6.47
CA ARG A 18 0.18 2.14 -6.97
C ARG A 18 0.71 1.91 -8.39
N LEU A 19 1.17 2.97 -9.04
CA LEU A 19 1.76 2.89 -10.37
C LEU A 19 3.00 2.00 -10.41
N SER A 20 3.87 2.07 -9.40
CA SER A 20 5.06 1.20 -9.29
C SER A 20 4.67 -0.29 -9.24
N ASP A 21 3.69 -0.64 -8.40
CA ASP A 21 3.13 -2.00 -8.35
C ASP A 21 2.63 -2.43 -9.72
N PHE A 22 1.89 -1.56 -10.41
CA PHE A 22 1.32 -1.86 -11.72
C PHE A 22 2.40 -2.15 -12.75
N VAL A 23 3.47 -1.34 -12.81
CA VAL A 23 4.57 -1.53 -13.76
C VAL A 23 5.20 -2.92 -13.60
N GLU A 24 5.46 -3.36 -12.37
CA GLU A 24 6.07 -4.66 -12.12
C GLU A 24 5.10 -5.81 -12.36
N MET A 25 3.83 -5.67 -11.95
CA MET A 25 2.80 -6.65 -12.22
C MET A 25 2.52 -6.79 -13.72
N ARG A 26 2.61 -5.70 -14.50
CA ARG A 26 2.51 -5.72 -15.96
C ARG A 26 3.65 -6.52 -16.59
N ARG A 27 4.91 -6.29 -16.17
CA ARG A 27 6.06 -7.07 -16.66
C ARG A 27 5.87 -8.56 -16.40
N ALA A 28 5.44 -8.92 -15.19
CA ALA A 28 5.14 -10.30 -14.84
C ALA A 28 3.99 -10.90 -15.65
N ALA A 29 2.91 -10.15 -15.85
CA ALA A 29 1.78 -10.58 -16.67
C ALA A 29 2.19 -10.83 -18.13
N VAL A 30 2.92 -9.90 -18.76
CA VAL A 30 3.43 -10.06 -20.14
C VAL A 30 4.33 -11.29 -20.25
N GLY A 31 5.22 -11.51 -19.28
CA GLY A 31 6.07 -12.70 -19.24
C GLY A 31 5.25 -14.00 -19.14
N LEU A 32 4.28 -14.03 -18.24
CA LEU A 32 3.46 -15.21 -17.96
C LEU A 32 2.44 -15.49 -19.10
N LYS A 33 1.91 -14.49 -19.79
CA LYS A 33 1.01 -14.70 -20.95
C LYS A 33 1.66 -15.51 -22.07
N LYS A 34 3.00 -15.47 -22.21
CA LYS A 34 3.74 -16.31 -23.17
C LYS A 34 3.53 -17.82 -22.92
N TYR A 35 3.15 -18.19 -21.69
CA TYR A 35 2.84 -19.56 -21.26
C TYR A 35 1.34 -19.89 -21.29
N GLY A 36 0.51 -19.00 -21.85
CA GLY A 36 -0.92 -19.25 -22.08
C GLY A 36 -1.82 -18.96 -20.88
N TYR A 37 -1.33 -18.30 -19.82
CA TYR A 37 -2.16 -17.88 -18.70
C TYR A 37 -3.10 -16.73 -19.05
N LYS A 38 -4.27 -16.69 -18.39
CA LYS A 38 -5.17 -15.53 -18.40
C LYS A 38 -4.81 -14.62 -17.22
N CYS A 39 -4.39 -13.40 -17.51
CA CYS A 39 -3.91 -12.43 -16.54
C CYS A 39 -4.99 -11.38 -16.26
N ILE A 40 -5.47 -11.33 -15.02
CA ILE A 40 -6.51 -10.38 -14.57
C ILE A 40 -5.87 -9.40 -13.58
N MET A 41 -6.08 -8.10 -13.77
CA MET A 41 -5.57 -7.06 -12.87
C MET A 41 -6.63 -6.67 -11.81
N LEU A 42 -6.30 -6.79 -10.52
CA LEU A 42 -7.05 -6.22 -9.41
C LEU A 42 -6.39 -4.91 -8.97
N PHE A 43 -7.07 -3.78 -9.22
CA PHE A 43 -6.63 -2.48 -8.75
C PHE A 43 -7.40 -2.07 -7.49
N CYS A 44 -6.68 -1.80 -6.39
CA CYS A 44 -7.28 -1.48 -5.09
C CYS A 44 -7.22 0.00 -4.71
N GLY A 45 -6.48 0.82 -5.47
CA GLY A 45 -6.30 2.25 -5.23
C GLY A 45 -5.52 2.60 -3.95
N VAL A 46 -5.12 3.86 -3.85
CA VAL A 46 -4.57 4.49 -2.63
C VAL A 46 -5.52 5.49 -2.00
N GLY A 47 -6.70 5.73 -2.60
CA GLY A 47 -7.68 6.69 -2.11
C GLY A 47 -7.39 8.13 -2.53
N SER A 48 -6.51 8.31 -3.52
CA SER A 48 -6.29 9.60 -4.20
C SER A 48 -6.84 9.47 -5.61
N GLN A 49 -7.93 10.18 -5.90
CA GLN A 49 -8.60 10.10 -7.20
C GLN A 49 -7.64 10.34 -8.37
N VAL A 50 -6.78 11.37 -8.25
CA VAL A 50 -5.80 11.72 -9.30
C VAL A 50 -4.81 10.57 -9.55
N HIS A 51 -4.23 10.00 -8.49
CA HIS A 51 -3.30 8.89 -8.64
C HIS A 51 -3.99 7.61 -9.10
N ASP A 52 -5.19 7.35 -8.60
CA ASP A 52 -5.99 6.18 -8.95
C ASP A 52 -6.40 6.22 -10.43
N ASP A 53 -6.80 7.39 -10.95
CA ASP A 53 -7.17 7.58 -12.36
C ASP A 53 -5.98 7.34 -13.30
N ILE A 54 -4.77 7.79 -12.93
CA ILE A 54 -3.55 7.53 -13.72
C ILE A 54 -3.30 6.03 -13.84
N VAL A 55 -3.37 5.28 -12.74
CA VAL A 55 -3.13 3.83 -12.76
C VAL A 55 -4.25 3.11 -13.53
N ILE A 56 -5.51 3.52 -13.35
CA ILE A 56 -6.64 2.93 -14.10
C ILE A 56 -6.46 3.14 -15.60
N HIS A 57 -6.03 4.32 -16.03
CA HIS A 57 -5.75 4.63 -17.44
C HIS A 57 -4.65 3.73 -18.01
N GLU A 58 -3.55 3.57 -17.27
CA GLU A 58 -2.46 2.67 -17.69
C GLU A 58 -2.89 1.20 -17.74
N ILE A 59 -3.76 0.75 -16.82
CA ILE A 59 -4.37 -0.60 -16.89
C ILE A 59 -5.21 -0.75 -18.16
N GLU A 60 -6.02 0.24 -18.53
CA GLU A 60 -6.84 0.20 -19.76
C GLU A 60 -5.97 0.11 -21.01
N LYS A 61 -4.91 0.91 -21.06
CA LYS A 61 -3.93 0.87 -22.15
C LYS A 61 -3.28 -0.50 -22.26
N SER A 62 -2.88 -1.12 -21.15
CA SER A 62 -2.30 -2.45 -21.13
C SER A 62 -3.29 -3.56 -21.53
N ILE A 63 -4.57 -3.44 -21.20
CA ILE A 63 -5.62 -4.35 -21.73
C ILE A 63 -5.75 -4.17 -23.25
N GLY A 64 -5.78 -2.93 -23.74
CA GLY A 64 -5.82 -2.65 -25.17
C GLY A 64 -4.60 -3.21 -25.94
N ALA A 65 -3.44 -3.24 -25.29
CA ALA A 65 -2.22 -3.85 -25.82
C ALA A 65 -2.18 -5.39 -25.65
N GLY A 66 -3.20 -6.00 -25.06
CA GLY A 66 -3.27 -7.45 -24.82
C GLY A 66 -2.36 -7.97 -23.71
N GLU A 67 -1.77 -7.10 -22.89
CA GLU A 67 -0.88 -7.45 -21.77
C GLU A 67 -1.66 -8.01 -20.57
N PHE A 68 -2.92 -7.60 -20.42
CA PHE A 68 -3.90 -8.17 -19.50
C PHE A 68 -5.16 -8.58 -20.26
N ASP A 69 -5.88 -9.56 -19.71
CA ASP A 69 -7.13 -10.06 -20.29
C ASP A 69 -8.37 -9.38 -19.72
N ASP A 70 -8.30 -8.91 -18.47
CA ASP A 70 -9.40 -8.22 -17.79
C ASP A 70 -8.90 -7.38 -16.60
N LYS A 71 -9.75 -6.52 -16.03
CA LYS A 71 -9.50 -5.79 -14.78
C LYS A 71 -10.68 -5.84 -13.81
N ILE A 72 -10.35 -5.69 -12.53
CA ILE A 72 -11.28 -5.55 -11.42
C ILE A 72 -10.88 -4.31 -10.65
N ILE A 73 -11.75 -3.30 -10.66
CA ILE A 73 -11.55 -2.08 -9.85
C ILE A 73 -12.21 -2.30 -8.49
N TYR A 74 -11.38 -2.38 -7.45
CA TYR A 74 -11.81 -2.55 -6.09
C TYR A 74 -11.87 -1.20 -5.38
N ASN A 75 -13.08 -0.64 -5.32
CA ASN A 75 -13.32 0.54 -4.48
C ASN A 75 -13.39 0.10 -3.02
N GLU A 76 -12.42 0.53 -2.22
CA GLU A 76 -12.52 0.41 -0.77
C GLU A 76 -13.77 1.17 -0.31
N ILE A 77 -14.51 0.59 0.64
CA ILE A 77 -15.60 1.31 1.27
C ILE A 77 -14.96 2.39 2.14
N SER A 78 -14.84 3.61 1.61
CA SER A 78 -14.35 4.74 2.38
C SER A 78 -15.31 4.98 3.54
N VAL A 79 -14.89 4.65 4.76
CA VAL A 79 -15.63 4.98 5.98
C VAL A 79 -15.38 6.47 6.28
N ASN A 80 -15.69 7.36 5.34
CA ASN A 80 -15.62 8.78 5.57
C ASN A 80 -16.77 9.17 6.52
N SER A 81 -16.43 9.60 7.72
CA SER A 81 -17.27 9.45 8.91
C SER A 81 -17.76 10.78 9.47
N ASN A 82 -18.24 11.70 8.63
CA ASN A 82 -18.55 13.06 9.10
C ASN A 82 -20.00 13.26 9.55
N THR A 83 -20.94 12.31 9.33
CA THR A 83 -22.29 12.44 9.89
C THR A 83 -22.84 11.14 10.49
N LEU A 84 -23.52 11.30 11.64
CA LEU A 84 -24.23 10.23 12.36
C LEU A 84 -25.27 9.52 11.46
N VAL A 85 -25.88 10.28 10.54
CA VAL A 85 -26.88 9.78 9.58
C VAL A 85 -26.23 8.88 8.52
N GLN A 86 -25.09 9.26 7.96
CA GLN A 86 -24.37 8.41 6.99
C GLN A 86 -23.85 7.12 7.65
N LYS A 87 -23.43 7.16 8.92
CA LYS A 87 -23.03 5.96 9.66
C LYS A 87 -24.20 5.00 9.90
N ALA A 88 -25.39 5.52 10.24
CA ALA A 88 -26.59 4.73 10.46
C ALA A 88 -27.20 4.16 9.17
N ILE A 89 -27.27 4.98 8.11
CA ILE A 89 -27.69 4.53 6.77
C ILE A 89 -26.74 3.45 6.29
N ARG A 90 -25.41 3.64 6.40
CA ARG A 90 -24.45 2.61 5.99
C ARG A 90 -24.55 1.35 6.83
N TYR A 91 -24.74 1.38 8.14
CA TYR A 91 -24.95 0.15 8.94
C TYR A 91 -26.19 -0.65 8.46
N ILE A 92 -27.24 0.03 8.04
CA ILE A 92 -28.45 -0.59 7.49
C ILE A 92 -28.19 -1.10 6.06
N THR A 93 -27.48 -0.32 5.23
CA THR A 93 -27.09 -0.72 3.87
C THR A 93 -26.04 -1.84 3.89
N PHE A 94 -25.15 -1.91 4.87
CA PHE A 94 -24.14 -2.98 5.07
C PHE A 94 -24.78 -4.36 5.27
N ASN A 95 -26.00 -4.40 5.81
CA ASN A 95 -26.78 -5.64 5.93
C ASN A 95 -27.65 -5.91 4.69
N LYS A 96 -27.65 -5.01 3.70
CA LYS A 96 -28.49 -5.04 2.48
C LYS A 96 -27.70 -5.01 1.17
N VAL A 97 -26.39 -4.72 1.13
CA VAL A 97 -25.58 -4.75 -0.10
C VAL A 97 -25.26 -6.20 -0.48
N GLU A 98 -26.26 -6.85 -1.06
CA GLU A 98 -26.08 -7.70 -2.23
C GLU A 98 -26.35 -6.86 -3.49
N SER A 99 -25.66 -7.18 -4.60
CA SER A 99 -25.63 -6.52 -5.93
C SER A 99 -25.03 -5.10 -5.97
N GLU A 100 -24.14 -4.67 -6.84
CA GLU A 100 -23.29 -5.18 -7.93
C GLU A 100 -22.13 -4.15 -8.04
N PRO A 101 -20.96 -4.48 -8.60
CA PRO A 101 -19.98 -3.45 -8.94
C PRO A 101 -20.55 -2.56 -10.06
N ILE A 102 -20.55 -1.24 -9.84
CA ILE A 102 -21.06 -0.24 -10.79
C ILE A 102 -20.17 -0.26 -12.04
N CYS A 103 -20.77 -0.60 -13.19
CA CYS A 103 -20.15 -0.42 -14.49
C CYS A 103 -20.20 1.08 -14.85
N LEU A 104 -19.02 1.69 -15.03
CA LEU A 104 -18.82 3.15 -15.18
C LEU A 104 -19.31 3.73 -16.52
N SER A 105 -19.90 2.92 -17.40
CA SER A 105 -20.34 3.37 -18.73
C SER A 105 -21.62 4.23 -18.73
N THR A 106 -22.36 4.31 -17.62
CA THR A 106 -23.72 4.90 -17.61
C THR A 106 -23.84 6.30 -16.98
N VAL A 107 -22.75 6.88 -16.46
CA VAL A 107 -22.83 8.16 -15.72
C VAL A 107 -22.65 9.40 -16.63
N LYS A 108 -22.16 9.23 -17.86
CA LYS A 108 -21.85 10.37 -18.76
C LYS A 108 -23.05 11.04 -19.44
N SER A 109 -24.26 10.47 -19.41
CA SER A 109 -25.38 11.01 -20.20
C SER A 109 -26.29 12.03 -19.48
N ASN A 110 -26.14 12.26 -18.17
CA ASN A 110 -27.12 13.07 -17.41
C ASN A 110 -26.57 14.38 -16.82
N LEU A 111 -25.37 14.82 -17.21
CA LEU A 111 -24.74 16.04 -16.66
C LEU A 111 -24.45 17.13 -17.71
N GLN A 112 -24.94 16.99 -18.93
CA GLN A 112 -24.90 18.06 -19.94
C GLN A 112 -26.31 18.61 -20.14
N GLY A 113 -26.68 19.61 -19.32
CA GLY A 113 -27.93 20.35 -19.53
C GLY A 113 -28.50 20.99 -18.27
N ALA A 114 -27.75 21.87 -17.60
CA ALA A 114 -28.29 22.87 -16.68
C ALA A 114 -27.19 23.86 -16.25
N THR A 115 -26.90 24.84 -17.09
CA THR A 115 -26.30 26.11 -16.66
C THR A 115 -27.41 27.17 -16.64
N ASP A 116 -27.33 28.07 -15.66
CA ASP A 116 -28.16 29.25 -15.45
C ASP A 116 -29.58 29.05 -14.90
N THR A 117 -29.71 29.25 -13.58
CA THR A 117 -30.63 30.23 -12.97
C THR A 117 -30.38 30.28 -11.46
N GLY A 118 -30.29 31.49 -10.91
CA GLY A 118 -30.08 31.73 -9.48
C GLY A 118 -31.21 31.16 -8.63
N ILE A 119 -30.86 30.31 -7.66
CA ILE A 119 -31.80 29.73 -6.71
C ILE A 119 -31.71 30.50 -5.38
N GLN A 120 -32.77 31.23 -5.05
CA GLN A 120 -33.03 31.71 -3.70
C GLN A 120 -33.13 30.52 -2.73
N ILE A 121 -32.31 30.54 -1.68
CA ILE A 121 -32.37 29.56 -0.59
C ILE A 121 -33.59 29.88 0.26
N ASN A 122 -34.72 29.23 -0.05
CA ASN A 122 -35.85 29.15 0.87
C ASN A 122 -35.47 28.28 2.07
N ALA A 123 -35.62 28.83 3.28
CA ALA A 123 -35.43 28.12 4.52
C ALA A 123 -36.33 26.87 4.57
N VAL A 124 -35.73 25.70 4.39
CA VAL A 124 -36.42 24.41 4.53
C VAL A 124 -36.84 24.26 5.97
N ASN A 125 -38.15 24.25 6.20
CA ASN A 125 -38.75 24.02 7.51
C ASN A 125 -38.58 22.54 7.88
N ILE A 126 -37.46 22.20 8.51
CA ILE A 126 -37.13 20.82 8.91
C ILE A 126 -38.03 20.41 10.08
N LYS A 127 -39.12 19.68 9.77
CA LYS A 127 -39.86 18.95 10.80
C LYS A 127 -38.93 17.93 11.47
N PRO A 128 -38.93 17.80 12.82
CA PRO A 128 -38.09 16.83 13.52
C PRO A 128 -38.41 15.41 13.06
N LEU A 129 -37.39 14.78 12.47
CA LEU A 129 -37.49 13.55 11.69
C LEU A 129 -37.61 12.34 12.64
N ARG A 130 -38.83 11.80 12.79
CA ARG A 130 -39.23 10.70 13.71
C ARG A 130 -38.68 9.30 13.36
N TRP A 131 -37.65 9.18 12.52
CA TRP A 131 -37.17 7.88 12.00
C TRP A 131 -36.57 6.95 13.06
N TYR A 132 -36.06 7.49 14.17
CA TYR A 132 -35.50 6.69 15.27
C TYR A 132 -36.53 5.72 15.88
N LYS A 133 -37.85 6.02 15.80
CA LYS A 133 -38.94 5.10 16.17
C LYS A 133 -39.04 3.84 15.30
N LYS A 134 -38.34 3.78 14.16
CA LYS A 134 -38.29 2.60 13.29
C LYS A 134 -37.14 1.64 13.62
N LEU A 135 -36.18 2.03 14.47
CA LEU A 135 -35.08 1.15 14.88
C LEU A 135 -35.62 -0.02 15.70
N LYS A 136 -35.22 -1.26 15.39
CA LYS A 136 -35.68 -2.47 16.11
C LYS A 136 -35.44 -2.37 17.62
N VAL A 137 -34.32 -1.79 18.03
CA VAL A 137 -34.00 -1.54 19.46
C VAL A 137 -34.97 -0.53 20.08
N VAL A 138 -35.31 0.55 19.39
CA VAL A 138 -36.27 1.55 19.90
C VAL A 138 -37.67 0.97 19.97
N ARG A 139 -38.09 0.18 18.97
CA ARG A 139 -39.37 -0.55 19.02
C ARG A 139 -39.41 -1.60 20.13
N PHE A 140 -38.30 -2.29 20.36
CA PHE A 140 -38.17 -3.26 21.45
C PHE A 140 -38.27 -2.57 22.82
N LEU A 141 -37.59 -1.43 23.00
CA LEU A 141 -37.67 -0.63 24.22
C LEU A 141 -39.04 0.02 24.42
N ASP A 142 -39.67 0.55 23.35
CA ASP A 142 -41.05 1.04 23.39
C ASP A 142 -42.02 -0.08 23.75
N ARG A 143 -41.82 -1.29 23.20
CA ARG A 143 -42.63 -2.47 23.51
C ARG A 143 -42.45 -2.94 24.96
N ILE A 144 -41.23 -2.95 25.49
CA ILE A 144 -40.97 -3.22 26.92
C ILE A 144 -41.63 -2.16 27.80
N TRP A 145 -41.53 -0.89 27.41
CA TRP A 145 -42.15 0.21 28.13
C TRP A 145 -43.67 0.07 28.18
N ASP A 146 -44.32 -0.14 27.03
CA ASP A 146 -45.78 -0.26 26.95
C ASP A 146 -46.31 -1.57 27.54
N ASN A 147 -45.60 -2.70 27.40
CA ASN A 147 -46.10 -4.02 27.82
C ASN A 147 -45.70 -4.42 29.23
N SER A 148 -44.56 -3.98 29.75
CA SER A 148 -44.06 -4.43 31.06
C SER A 148 -44.07 -3.31 32.09
N PHE A 149 -43.57 -2.13 31.72
CA PHE A 149 -43.37 -1.05 32.68
C PHE A 149 -44.64 -0.23 32.95
N LYS A 150 -45.38 0.09 31.89
CA LYS A 150 -46.61 0.88 31.96
C LYS A 150 -47.74 0.18 32.72
N PRO A 151 -48.00 -1.13 32.55
CA PRO A 151 -49.02 -1.83 33.34
C PRO A 151 -48.62 -1.99 34.80
N PHE A 152 -47.34 -2.26 35.08
CA PHE A 152 -46.82 -2.33 36.45
C PHE A 152 -46.99 -1.00 37.19
N ILE A 153 -46.58 0.10 36.57
CA ILE A 153 -46.78 1.45 37.14
C ILE A 153 -48.28 1.76 37.32
N LYS A 154 -49.12 1.40 36.35
CA LYS A 154 -50.59 1.59 36.45
C LYS A 154 -51.17 0.76 37.61
N SER A 155 -50.68 -0.47 37.81
CA SER A 155 -51.08 -1.35 38.91
C SER A 155 -50.66 -0.80 40.27
N CYS A 156 -49.41 -0.33 40.41
CA CYS A 156 -48.94 0.32 41.64
C CYS A 156 -49.74 1.59 41.95
N ILE A 157 -50.06 2.39 40.93
CA ILE A 157 -50.88 3.60 41.10
C ILE A 157 -52.30 3.23 41.53
N ASN A 158 -52.94 2.26 40.89
CA ASN A 158 -54.29 1.83 41.25
C ASN A 158 -54.32 1.22 42.66
N PHE A 159 -53.28 0.48 43.05
CA PHE A 159 -53.12 -0.05 44.40
C PHE A 159 -53.00 1.09 45.44
N CYS A 160 -52.14 2.08 45.19
CA CYS A 160 -52.05 3.27 46.03
C CYS A 160 -53.38 4.07 46.05
N PHE A 161 -54.06 4.20 44.92
CA PHE A 161 -55.32 4.95 44.82
C PHE A 161 -56.44 4.27 45.60
N ASN A 162 -56.53 2.94 45.55
CA ASN A 162 -57.52 2.17 46.30
C ASN A 162 -57.28 2.18 47.82
N ILE A 163 -56.01 2.25 48.27
CA ILE A 163 -55.68 2.36 49.69
C ILE A 163 -56.03 3.75 50.25
N PHE A 164 -55.99 4.80 49.43
CA PHE A 164 -56.17 6.19 49.88
C PHE A 164 -57.57 6.78 49.65
N ASN A 165 -58.52 6.03 49.08
CA ASN A 165 -59.85 6.55 48.73
C ASN A 165 -60.91 6.47 49.85
N SER A 166 -60.51 6.24 51.10
CA SER A 166 -61.41 6.35 52.26
C SER A 166 -61.13 7.64 53.06
N ASN A 167 -61.94 8.68 52.79
CA ASN A 167 -62.26 9.82 53.67
C ASN A 167 -61.16 10.75 54.20
N PHE A 168 -60.30 11.36 53.36
CA PHE A 168 -59.44 12.46 53.83
C PHE A 168 -59.22 13.59 52.77
N LYS A 169 -59.63 14.83 53.06
CA LYS A 169 -59.45 16.02 52.20
C LYS A 169 -58.01 16.63 52.09
N PRO A 170 -56.97 16.29 52.89
CA PRO A 170 -55.60 16.81 52.67
C PRO A 170 -54.83 16.11 51.53
N LEU A 171 -55.45 15.15 50.84
CA LEU A 171 -54.80 14.29 49.83
C LEU A 171 -54.42 14.97 48.51
N LYS A 172 -54.98 16.15 48.17
CA LYS A 172 -54.59 16.87 46.93
C LYS A 172 -53.12 17.32 46.94
N SER A 173 -52.60 17.71 48.10
CA SER A 173 -51.20 18.11 48.26
C SER A 173 -50.27 16.90 48.15
N VAL A 174 -50.63 15.77 48.77
CA VAL A 174 -49.89 14.50 48.66
C VAL A 174 -49.87 14.00 47.22
N TYR A 175 -51.00 14.09 46.50
CA TYR A 175 -51.07 13.71 45.09
C TYR A 175 -50.18 14.58 44.18
N ARG A 176 -50.11 15.89 44.42
CA ARG A 176 -49.19 16.79 43.70
C ARG A 176 -47.73 16.44 43.98
N ILE A 177 -47.39 16.13 45.23
CA ILE A 177 -46.05 15.69 45.64
C ILE A 177 -45.70 14.36 44.94
N LEU A 178 -46.58 13.36 45.00
CA LEU A 178 -46.39 12.06 44.34
C LEU A 178 -46.24 12.21 42.82
N ASN A 179 -47.04 13.06 42.18
CA ASN A 179 -46.90 13.34 40.74
C ASN A 179 -45.62 14.08 40.40
N HIS A 180 -45.16 15.00 41.25
CA HIS A 180 -43.86 15.66 41.08
C HIS A 180 -42.70 14.66 41.18
N TYR A 181 -42.70 13.78 42.19
CA TYR A 181 -41.71 12.72 42.32
C TYR A 181 -41.78 11.70 41.17
N LYS A 182 -42.99 11.34 40.73
CA LYS A 182 -43.20 10.48 39.54
C LYS A 182 -42.62 11.11 38.28
N ALA A 183 -42.89 12.39 38.03
CA ALA A 183 -42.32 13.12 36.90
C ALA A 183 -40.79 13.16 36.99
N LYS A 184 -40.23 13.44 38.17
CA LYS A 184 -38.79 13.44 38.44
C LYS A 184 -38.15 12.07 38.17
N ILE A 185 -38.76 10.99 38.65
CA ILE A 185 -38.30 9.60 38.40
C ILE A 185 -38.36 9.26 36.91
N ILE A 186 -39.46 9.57 36.22
CA ILE A 186 -39.60 9.32 34.77
C ILE A 186 -38.54 10.10 33.98
N ILE A 187 -38.28 11.37 34.33
CA ILE A 187 -37.23 12.17 33.71
C ILE A 187 -35.85 11.55 33.95
N GLN A 188 -35.54 11.13 35.18
CA GLN A 188 -34.26 10.48 35.50
C GLN A 188 -34.07 9.16 34.74
N ILE A 189 -35.11 8.32 34.64
CA ILE A 189 -35.08 7.08 33.85
C ILE A 189 -34.85 7.39 32.37
N LYS A 190 -35.59 8.35 31.79
CA LYS A 190 -35.39 8.79 30.40
C LYS A 190 -33.98 9.29 30.16
N LEU A 191 -33.44 10.11 31.07
CA LEU A 191 -32.06 10.60 30.97
C LEU A 191 -31.02 9.48 31.06
N ARG A 192 -31.23 8.48 31.94
CA ARG A 192 -30.36 7.29 32.01
C ARG A 192 -30.42 6.49 30.71
N ILE A 193 -31.62 6.19 30.20
CA ILE A 193 -31.80 5.49 28.92
C ILE A 193 -31.14 6.27 27.77
N MET A 194 -31.35 7.59 27.70
CA MET A 194 -30.73 8.43 26.68
C MET A 194 -29.21 8.45 26.79
N LYS A 195 -28.64 8.52 28.01
CA LYS A 195 -27.20 8.40 28.24
C LYS A 195 -26.67 7.04 27.81
N THR A 196 -27.37 5.96 28.13
CA THR A 196 -27.00 4.60 27.71
C THR A 196 -27.08 4.44 26.20
N ILE A 197 -28.15 4.92 25.54
CA ILE A 197 -28.29 4.91 24.08
C ILE A 197 -27.18 5.76 23.44
N TYR A 198 -26.89 6.93 24.00
CA TYR A 198 -25.79 7.78 23.51
C TYR A 198 -24.43 7.10 23.66
N ALA A 199 -24.16 6.47 24.80
CA ALA A 199 -22.93 5.72 25.04
C ALA A 199 -22.81 4.51 24.10
N LEU A 200 -23.88 3.72 23.94
CA LEU A 200 -23.92 2.61 22.99
C LEU A 200 -23.75 3.09 21.55
N ASN A 201 -24.42 4.16 21.15
CA ASN A 201 -24.23 4.76 19.83
C ASN A 201 -22.80 5.23 19.65
N ARG A 202 -22.19 5.87 20.65
CA ARG A 202 -20.79 6.29 20.60
C ARG A 202 -19.84 5.08 20.46
N LEU A 203 -20.14 3.96 21.11
CA LEU A 203 -19.40 2.70 20.98
C LEU A 203 -19.57 2.07 19.59
N PHE A 204 -20.80 1.91 19.09
CA PHE A 204 -21.08 1.31 17.77
C PHE A 204 -20.60 2.19 16.61
N LEU A 205 -20.51 3.50 16.82
CA LEU A 205 -20.02 4.48 15.84
C LEU A 205 -18.55 4.83 16.04
N SER A 206 -17.87 4.17 16.99
CA SER A 206 -16.44 4.31 17.22
C SER A 206 -15.65 3.67 16.07
N SER A 207 -14.48 4.23 15.77
CA SER A 207 -13.54 3.64 14.81
C SER A 207 -13.16 2.21 15.20
N PHE A 208 -13.06 1.92 16.51
CA PHE A 208 -12.78 0.59 17.08
C PHE A 208 -13.80 -0.50 16.75
N TYR A 209 -15.03 -0.14 16.34
CA TYR A 209 -16.01 -1.11 15.86
C TYR A 209 -16.13 -1.10 14.33
N LEU A 210 -16.22 0.09 13.74
CA LEU A 210 -16.47 0.25 12.30
C LEU A 210 -15.32 -0.24 11.44
N ILE A 211 -14.07 -0.02 11.87
CA ILE A 211 -12.88 -0.41 11.09
C ILE A 211 -12.68 -1.93 11.14
N PRO A 212 -12.71 -2.63 12.28
CA PRO A 212 -12.68 -4.09 12.26
C PRO A 212 -13.82 -4.74 11.45
N LEU A 213 -15.01 -4.13 11.46
CA LEU A 213 -16.12 -4.58 10.62
C LEU A 213 -15.81 -4.41 9.12
N SER A 214 -15.15 -3.32 8.71
CA SER A 214 -14.76 -3.11 7.32
C SER A 214 -13.78 -4.18 6.83
N TYR A 215 -12.83 -4.63 7.67
CA TYR A 215 -11.95 -5.77 7.36
C TYR A 215 -12.75 -7.05 7.07
N LYS A 216 -13.77 -7.35 7.88
CA LYS A 216 -14.64 -8.53 7.68
C LYS A 216 -15.45 -8.41 6.39
N VAL A 217 -15.89 -7.21 6.02
CA VAL A 217 -16.60 -6.99 4.75
C VAL A 217 -15.65 -7.15 3.57
N ASN A 218 -14.46 -6.56 3.63
CA ASN A 218 -13.44 -6.70 2.59
C ASN A 218 -13.04 -8.16 2.39
N TYR A 219 -12.85 -8.91 3.48
CA TYR A 219 -12.61 -10.36 3.42
C TYR A 219 -13.70 -11.10 2.62
N LYS A 220 -14.98 -10.86 2.93
CA LYS A 220 -16.10 -11.49 2.19
C LYS A 220 -16.13 -11.05 0.72
N ARG A 221 -15.83 -9.78 0.43
CA ARG A 221 -15.77 -9.27 -0.95
C ARG A 221 -14.66 -9.95 -1.74
N PHE A 222 -13.47 -10.11 -1.15
CA PHE A 222 -12.37 -10.81 -1.80
C PHE A 222 -12.70 -12.28 -2.06
N CYS A 223 -13.31 -13.00 -1.11
CA CYS A 223 -13.83 -14.36 -1.37
C CYS A 223 -14.75 -14.36 -2.60
N LYS A 224 -15.74 -13.45 -2.66
CA LYS A 224 -16.66 -13.34 -3.81
C LYS A 224 -15.93 -13.06 -5.13
N ILE A 225 -14.96 -12.13 -5.13
CA ILE A 225 -14.17 -11.79 -6.31
C ILE A 225 -13.41 -13.01 -6.81
N LEU A 226 -12.70 -13.70 -5.91
CA LEU A 226 -11.88 -14.86 -6.24
C LEU A 226 -12.71 -16.00 -6.82
N THR A 227 -13.86 -16.32 -6.22
CA THR A 227 -14.77 -17.36 -6.72
C THR A 227 -15.44 -16.96 -8.03
N LYS A 228 -15.98 -15.72 -8.12
CA LYS A 228 -16.69 -15.22 -9.30
C LYS A 228 -15.82 -15.25 -10.56
N HIS A 229 -14.56 -14.85 -10.43
CA HIS A 229 -13.62 -14.81 -11.55
C HIS A 229 -12.86 -16.13 -11.75
N GLN A 230 -13.08 -17.13 -10.89
CA GLN A 230 -12.41 -18.44 -10.93
C GLN A 230 -10.89 -18.31 -10.89
N ILE A 231 -10.38 -17.50 -9.96
CA ILE A 231 -8.95 -17.25 -9.81
C ILE A 231 -8.24 -18.52 -9.32
N ASN A 232 -7.09 -18.83 -9.92
CA ASN A 232 -6.27 -19.99 -9.56
C ASN A 232 -5.00 -19.62 -8.79
N LEU A 233 -4.50 -18.40 -8.93
CA LEU A 233 -3.32 -17.88 -8.24
C LEU A 233 -3.46 -16.37 -8.03
N ILE A 234 -3.04 -15.88 -6.87
CA ILE A 234 -2.90 -14.45 -6.58
C ILE A 234 -1.40 -14.08 -6.66
N ILE A 235 -1.05 -13.06 -7.45
CA ILE A 235 0.30 -12.50 -7.49
C ILE A 235 0.26 -11.07 -6.95
N LEU A 236 1.11 -10.80 -5.96
CA LEU A 236 1.24 -9.51 -5.31
C LEU A 236 2.66 -8.97 -5.51
N PRO A 237 2.84 -7.65 -5.61
CA PRO A 237 4.17 -7.06 -5.53
C PRO A 237 4.77 -7.27 -4.14
N GLU A 238 3.97 -7.07 -3.10
CA GLU A 238 4.39 -7.09 -1.69
C GLU A 238 3.23 -7.58 -0.81
N ASP A 239 3.55 -8.32 0.25
CA ASP A 239 2.62 -8.64 1.35
C ASP A 239 2.88 -7.67 2.51
N VAL A 240 2.27 -6.49 2.40
CA VAL A 240 2.38 -5.38 3.36
C VAL A 240 1.22 -5.42 4.35
N VAL A 241 1.49 -5.13 5.62
CA VAL A 241 0.45 -4.94 6.63
C VAL A 241 -0.52 -3.84 6.20
N GLY A 242 -1.82 -4.13 6.23
CA GLY A 242 -2.86 -3.23 5.75
C GLY A 242 -4.18 -3.92 5.44
N LYS A 243 -5.11 -3.17 4.84
CA LYS A 243 -6.48 -3.65 4.59
C LYS A 243 -6.62 -4.56 3.37
N ILE A 244 -5.63 -4.57 2.49
CA ILE A 244 -5.70 -5.21 1.18
C ILE A 244 -4.93 -6.54 1.21
N SER A 245 -3.59 -6.53 1.09
CA SER A 245 -2.80 -7.75 0.88
C SER A 245 -3.08 -8.86 1.92
N PRO A 246 -3.03 -8.62 3.24
CA PRO A 246 -3.21 -9.69 4.21
C PRO A 246 -4.64 -10.23 4.25
N VAL A 247 -5.64 -9.38 3.92
CA VAL A 247 -7.05 -9.76 3.87
C VAL A 247 -7.36 -10.54 2.59
N LEU A 248 -6.78 -10.14 1.45
CA LEU A 248 -6.88 -10.84 0.18
C LEU A 248 -6.19 -12.21 0.24
N ILE A 249 -4.99 -12.30 0.80
CA ILE A 249 -4.29 -13.58 1.02
C ILE A 249 -5.13 -14.49 1.92
N ARG A 250 -5.70 -13.93 3.00
CA ARG A 250 -6.61 -14.68 3.89
C ARG A 250 -7.84 -15.20 3.14
N ALA A 251 -8.43 -14.39 2.26
CA ALA A 251 -9.54 -14.82 1.41
C ALA A 251 -9.10 -15.92 0.43
N GLY A 252 -7.95 -15.77 -0.23
CA GLY A 252 -7.35 -16.79 -1.10
C GLY A 252 -7.22 -18.14 -0.41
N HIS A 253 -6.63 -18.17 0.78
CA HIS A 253 -6.49 -19.42 1.54
C HIS A 253 -7.83 -20.06 1.93
N ASN A 254 -8.86 -19.26 2.21
CA ASN A 254 -10.21 -19.78 2.47
C ASN A 254 -10.79 -20.46 1.22
N GLU A 255 -10.54 -19.87 0.05
CA GLU A 255 -10.96 -20.40 -1.25
C GLU A 255 -9.97 -21.42 -1.84
N LYS A 256 -8.95 -21.85 -1.07
CA LYS A 256 -7.87 -22.77 -1.51
C LYS A 256 -7.09 -22.25 -2.74
N ILE A 257 -6.94 -20.93 -2.85
CA ILE A 257 -6.16 -20.25 -3.88
C ILE A 257 -4.83 -19.81 -3.26
N PRO A 258 -3.69 -20.27 -3.79
CA PRO A 258 -2.37 -19.85 -3.31
C PRO A 258 -2.08 -18.39 -3.69
N SER A 259 -1.12 -17.80 -2.99
CA SER A 259 -0.57 -16.49 -3.31
C SER A 259 0.95 -16.50 -3.41
N MET A 260 1.47 -15.73 -4.36
CA MET A 260 2.88 -15.51 -4.61
C MET A 260 3.20 -14.01 -4.50
N VAL A 261 4.35 -13.69 -3.93
CA VAL A 261 4.90 -12.33 -3.92
C VAL A 261 6.03 -12.24 -4.94
N LEU A 262 6.02 -11.21 -5.78
CA LEU A 262 7.12 -10.82 -6.68
C LEU A 262 7.66 -9.46 -6.21
N PRO A 263 8.60 -9.44 -5.25
CA PRO A 263 9.11 -8.21 -4.67
C PRO A 263 9.90 -7.42 -5.71
N TYR A 264 9.71 -6.11 -5.71
CA TYR A 264 10.48 -5.17 -6.54
C TYR A 264 11.30 -4.18 -5.71
N THR A 265 11.25 -4.31 -4.38
CA THR A 265 11.97 -3.49 -3.41
C THR A 265 12.63 -4.40 -2.37
N ILE A 266 13.66 -3.89 -1.68
CA ILE A 266 14.25 -4.57 -0.53
C ILE A 266 13.45 -4.16 0.70
N CYS A 267 12.78 -5.13 1.32
CA CYS A 267 11.93 -4.93 2.48
C CYS A 267 12.76 -4.81 3.74
N ASN A 268 12.65 -3.72 4.50
CA ASN A 268 13.25 -3.67 5.83
C ASN A 268 12.30 -3.10 6.89
N GLN A 269 12.52 -3.48 8.14
CA GLN A 269 11.75 -2.99 9.29
C GLN A 269 12.06 -1.52 9.59
N THR A 270 13.32 -1.11 9.39
CA THR A 270 13.85 0.19 9.77
C THR A 270 13.14 1.32 9.06
N GLU A 271 12.93 1.24 7.76
CA GLU A 271 12.26 2.26 6.95
C GLU A 271 10.85 2.53 7.48
N ALA A 272 10.07 1.46 7.71
CA ALA A 272 8.73 1.59 8.28
C ALA A 272 8.76 2.19 9.69
N PHE A 273 9.76 1.86 10.51
CA PHE A 273 9.90 2.44 11.85
C PHE A 273 10.27 3.92 11.81
N GLN A 274 11.27 4.30 11.02
CA GLN A 274 11.70 5.70 10.88
C GLN A 274 10.55 6.58 10.38
N ALA A 275 9.77 6.11 9.41
CA ALA A 275 8.62 6.83 8.86
C ALA A 275 7.46 6.99 9.85
N LEU A 276 7.38 6.18 10.91
CA LEU A 276 6.23 6.11 11.81
C LEU A 276 6.51 6.49 13.25
N LYS A 277 7.77 6.42 13.72
CA LYS A 277 8.14 6.58 15.13
C LYS A 277 7.74 7.93 15.74
N SER A 278 7.69 8.99 14.92
CA SER A 278 7.31 10.35 15.35
C SER A 278 5.79 10.60 15.36
N ARG A 279 4.98 9.62 14.93
CA ARG A 279 3.51 9.78 14.85
C ARG A 279 2.86 9.51 16.20
N ASN A 280 2.41 10.57 16.85
CA ASN A 280 1.80 10.52 18.19
C ASN A 280 0.61 9.55 18.29
N GLU A 281 -0.22 9.47 17.26
CA GLU A 281 -1.38 8.57 17.22
C GLU A 281 -1.01 7.07 17.24
N LEU A 282 0.24 6.73 16.90
CA LEU A 282 0.76 5.37 16.93
C LEU A 282 1.47 5.03 18.24
N SER A 283 1.84 6.02 19.05
CA SER A 283 2.53 5.80 20.33
C SER A 283 1.70 4.91 21.26
N ILE A 284 2.36 3.96 21.93
CA ILE A 284 1.71 3.12 22.95
C ILE A 284 1.31 3.92 24.20
N HIS A 285 1.83 5.13 24.34
CA HIS A 285 1.53 6.05 25.46
C HIS A 285 0.41 7.04 25.12
N SER A 286 -0.04 7.11 23.88
CA SER A 286 -1.05 8.09 23.44
C SER A 286 -2.46 7.81 23.95
N THR A 287 -2.87 6.53 23.94
CA THR A 287 -4.23 6.12 24.33
C THR A 287 -4.21 4.82 25.11
N LEU A 288 -5.22 4.61 25.96
CA LEU A 288 -5.36 3.38 26.75
C LEU A 288 -5.43 2.13 25.86
N ILE A 289 -6.10 2.21 24.71
CA ILE A 289 -6.22 1.09 23.78
C ILE A 289 -4.87 0.77 23.12
N ASN A 290 -4.08 1.77 22.72
CA ASN A 290 -2.74 1.53 22.20
C ASN A 290 -1.86 0.84 23.25
N LYS A 291 -1.93 1.29 24.51
CA LYS A 291 -1.22 0.67 25.63
C LYS A 291 -1.62 -0.80 25.82
N VAL A 292 -2.92 -1.08 25.83
CA VAL A 292 -3.43 -2.46 25.99
C VAL A 292 -3.00 -3.35 24.82
N LEU A 293 -3.14 -2.87 23.57
CA LEU A 293 -2.70 -3.61 22.40
C LEU A 293 -1.19 -3.83 22.40
N GLY A 294 -0.40 -2.85 22.83
CA GLY A 294 1.05 -2.98 22.93
C GLY A 294 1.51 -4.02 23.95
N ILE A 295 0.73 -4.23 25.02
CA ILE A 295 0.98 -5.29 26.01
C ILE A 295 0.58 -6.67 25.47
N LEU A 296 -0.61 -6.77 24.88
CA LEU A 296 -1.19 -8.04 24.43
C LEU A 296 -0.57 -8.56 23.12
N PHE A 297 -0.18 -7.66 22.23
CA PHE A 297 0.27 -7.96 20.87
C PHE A 297 1.65 -7.35 20.62
N LYS A 298 2.65 -7.82 21.37
CA LYS A 298 4.02 -7.28 21.36
C LYS A 298 4.65 -7.20 19.96
N SER A 299 4.32 -8.12 19.04
CA SER A 299 4.82 -8.08 17.66
C SER A 299 4.37 -6.85 16.87
N TRP A 300 3.29 -6.19 17.29
CA TRP A 300 2.83 -4.94 16.68
C TRP A 300 3.57 -3.71 17.17
N VAL A 301 4.45 -3.85 18.16
CA VAL A 301 5.21 -2.74 18.76
C VAL A 301 6.66 -2.80 18.30
N MET A 302 7.18 -1.67 17.84
CA MET A 302 8.62 -1.45 17.68
C MET A 302 9.03 -0.26 18.54
N LYS A 303 10.26 -0.31 19.06
CA LYS A 303 10.76 0.68 20.00
C LYS A 303 12.25 0.94 19.83
N ASP A 304 12.66 2.16 20.13
CA ASP A 304 14.03 2.58 20.37
C ASP A 304 14.12 3.17 21.80
N GLU A 305 15.18 3.93 22.10
CA GLU A 305 15.37 4.56 23.41
C GLU A 305 14.30 5.61 23.74
N GLN A 306 13.71 6.25 22.72
CA GLN A 306 12.82 7.41 22.88
C GLN A 306 11.37 7.10 22.47
N HIS A 307 11.15 6.10 21.62
CA HIS A 307 9.88 5.81 20.98
C HIS A 307 9.45 4.38 21.24
N ALA A 308 8.15 4.19 21.43
CA ALA A 308 7.50 2.89 21.37
C ALA A 308 6.14 3.05 20.69
N VAL A 309 6.02 2.50 19.47
CA VAL A 309 4.88 2.76 18.58
C VAL A 309 4.27 1.47 18.06
N LEU A 310 2.97 1.51 17.75
CA LEU A 310 2.27 0.47 16.99
C LEU A 310 2.51 0.66 15.48
N ARG A 311 2.56 -0.45 14.74
CA ARG A 311 2.72 -0.42 13.28
C ARG A 311 1.58 0.28 12.53
N MET A 312 0.38 0.27 13.11
CA MET A 312 -0.85 0.86 12.59
C MET A 312 -1.71 1.40 13.74
N PRO A 313 -2.68 2.29 13.49
CA PRO A 313 -3.64 2.70 14.51
C PRO A 313 -4.38 1.50 15.11
N ALA A 314 -4.71 1.57 16.40
CA ALA A 314 -5.25 0.45 17.17
C ALA A 314 -6.49 -0.21 16.55
N GLU A 315 -7.40 0.57 15.98
CA GLU A 315 -8.55 0.09 15.22
C GLU A 315 -8.20 -0.85 14.05
N HIS A 316 -7.09 -0.59 13.34
CA HIS A 316 -6.63 -1.42 12.23
C HIS A 316 -5.98 -2.70 12.75
N VAL A 317 -5.19 -2.61 13.82
CA VAL A 317 -4.63 -3.77 14.52
C VAL A 317 -5.76 -4.72 14.95
N LEU A 318 -6.82 -4.19 15.56
CA LEU A 318 -8.02 -4.95 15.90
C LEU A 318 -8.69 -5.58 14.67
N GLY A 319 -8.73 -4.86 13.54
CA GLY A 319 -9.25 -5.40 12.28
C GLY A 319 -8.49 -6.63 11.80
N HIS A 320 -7.16 -6.58 11.83
CA HIS A 320 -6.30 -7.72 11.50
C HIS A 320 -6.52 -8.91 12.44
N ILE A 321 -6.60 -8.66 13.75
CA ILE A 321 -6.86 -9.70 14.75
C ILE A 321 -8.23 -10.34 14.49
N PHE A 322 -9.25 -9.51 14.25
CA PHE A 322 -10.64 -9.95 14.08
C PHE A 322 -10.85 -10.87 12.87
N VAL A 323 -10.21 -10.57 11.74
CA VAL A 323 -10.26 -11.44 10.54
C VAL A 323 -9.13 -12.46 10.49
N ARG A 324 -8.30 -12.51 11.53
CA ARG A 324 -7.11 -13.35 11.65
C ARG A 324 -6.12 -13.14 10.50
N SER A 325 -5.97 -11.92 10.00
CA SER A 325 -5.00 -11.54 8.96
C SER A 325 -3.74 -10.87 9.51
N SER A 326 -3.51 -10.89 10.83
CA SER A 326 -2.29 -10.36 11.44
C SER A 326 -1.05 -11.13 10.96
N PRO A 327 -0.08 -10.47 10.31
CA PRO A 327 1.17 -11.13 9.94
C PRO A 327 1.95 -11.56 11.19
N PRO A 328 2.80 -12.60 11.11
CA PRO A 328 3.77 -12.97 12.14
C PRO A 328 4.58 -11.78 12.66
N ASP A 329 5.12 -10.98 11.74
CA ASP A 329 5.86 -9.76 12.05
C ASP A 329 5.29 -8.55 11.26
N PRO A 330 4.40 -7.76 11.86
CA PRO A 330 3.82 -6.56 11.23
C PRO A 330 4.82 -5.52 10.71
N TRP A 331 6.05 -5.50 11.24
CA TRP A 331 7.05 -4.51 10.85
C TRP A 331 7.86 -4.93 9.64
N MET A 332 8.03 -6.23 9.42
CA MET A 332 8.71 -6.77 8.24
C MET A 332 7.73 -6.95 7.10
N MET A 333 7.99 -6.31 5.96
CA MET A 333 7.23 -6.54 4.73
C MET A 333 7.49 -7.95 4.22
N ASN A 334 6.48 -8.57 3.59
CA ASN A 334 6.49 -9.97 3.16
C ASN A 334 6.49 -11.02 4.28
N SER A 335 6.38 -10.60 5.55
CA SER A 335 6.27 -11.50 6.69
C SER A 335 4.94 -12.22 6.79
N GLY A 336 3.90 -11.77 6.06
CA GLY A 336 2.53 -12.27 6.14
C GLY A 336 2.37 -13.70 5.63
N TYR A 337 1.16 -14.06 5.20
CA TYR A 337 0.84 -15.47 4.91
C TYR A 337 0.95 -15.85 3.43
N ALA A 338 1.56 -15.02 2.58
CA ALA A 338 1.80 -15.45 1.20
C ALA A 338 2.48 -16.84 1.13
N ASN A 339 2.07 -17.68 0.18
CA ASN A 339 2.54 -19.07 0.13
C ASN A 339 4.02 -19.17 -0.24
N VAL A 340 4.47 -18.26 -1.10
CA VAL A 340 5.87 -18.14 -1.50
C VAL A 340 6.19 -16.70 -1.91
N ILE A 341 7.45 -16.32 -1.79
CA ILE A 341 8.06 -15.10 -2.29
C ILE A 341 9.07 -15.56 -3.35
N ALA A 342 8.89 -15.12 -4.58
CA ALA A 342 9.82 -15.38 -5.66
C ALA A 342 10.94 -14.34 -5.56
N ILE A 343 12.05 -14.75 -4.96
CA ILE A 343 13.19 -13.89 -4.63
C ILE A 343 14.02 -13.66 -5.88
N GLU A 344 14.47 -12.43 -6.06
CA GLU A 344 15.30 -12.01 -7.18
C GLU A 344 16.66 -12.73 -7.19
N ASN A 345 17.38 -12.71 -6.07
CA ASN A 345 18.77 -13.14 -6.02
C ASN A 345 19.19 -13.66 -4.63
N GLU A 346 20.40 -14.23 -4.55
CA GLU A 346 20.96 -14.80 -3.33
C GLU A 346 21.12 -13.75 -2.23
N GLN A 347 21.54 -12.53 -2.57
CA GLN A 347 21.71 -11.46 -1.60
C GLN A 347 20.39 -11.09 -0.90
N MET A 348 19.31 -10.93 -1.67
CA MET A 348 17.98 -10.65 -1.14
C MET A 348 17.45 -11.83 -0.32
N TYR A 349 17.73 -13.06 -0.75
CA TYR A 349 17.37 -14.27 0.01
C TYR A 349 18.03 -14.27 1.39
N ASP A 350 19.33 -14.03 1.42
CA ASP A 350 20.11 -13.97 2.66
C ASP A 350 19.68 -12.84 3.56
N TYR A 351 19.40 -11.68 2.97
CA TYR A 351 18.86 -10.52 3.65
C TYR A 351 17.52 -10.86 4.33
N TYR A 352 16.52 -11.34 3.59
CA TYR A 352 15.22 -11.70 4.15
C TYR A 352 15.30 -12.83 5.18
N ARG A 353 16.18 -13.82 4.97
CA ARG A 353 16.42 -14.88 5.95
C ARG A 353 16.93 -14.31 7.27
N LYS A 354 17.93 -13.41 7.23
CA LYS A 354 18.47 -12.73 8.43
C LYS A 354 17.41 -11.85 9.10
N SER A 355 16.50 -11.29 8.30
CA SER A 355 15.33 -10.54 8.77
C SER A 355 14.19 -11.39 9.34
N GLY A 356 14.33 -12.71 9.41
CA GLY A 356 13.36 -13.61 10.03
C GLY A 356 12.28 -14.14 9.10
N ILE A 357 12.38 -13.91 7.77
CA ILE A 357 11.51 -14.57 6.80
C ILE A 357 11.94 -16.03 6.67
N PRO A 358 11.03 -17.01 6.83
CA PRO A 358 11.38 -18.41 6.69
C PRO A 358 11.87 -18.77 5.29
N ALA A 359 13.00 -19.49 5.22
CA ALA A 359 13.54 -20.05 3.97
C ALA A 359 12.50 -20.87 3.20
N SER A 360 11.60 -21.57 3.90
CA SER A 360 10.51 -22.38 3.34
C SER A 360 9.46 -21.58 2.54
N LYS A 361 9.48 -20.24 2.67
CA LYS A 361 8.63 -19.30 1.95
C LYS A 361 9.35 -18.63 0.78
N MET A 362 10.64 -18.86 0.58
CA MET A 362 11.44 -18.15 -0.41
C MET A 362 11.92 -19.10 -1.50
N LYS A 363 11.84 -18.66 -2.75
CA LYS A 363 12.36 -19.39 -3.92
C LYS A 363 13.08 -18.40 -4.80
N ILE A 364 14.37 -18.61 -5.06
CA ILE A 364 15.13 -17.74 -5.96
C ILE A 364 14.70 -18.04 -7.39
N THR A 365 14.12 -17.05 -8.03
CA THR A 365 13.63 -17.14 -9.41
C THR A 365 14.24 -16.10 -10.33
N GLY A 366 14.90 -15.07 -9.79
CA GLY A 366 15.07 -13.82 -10.54
C GLY A 366 13.76 -13.03 -10.59
N ALA A 367 13.86 -11.83 -11.13
CA ALA A 367 12.74 -10.94 -11.40
C ALA A 367 12.47 -10.82 -12.90
N CYS A 368 11.26 -10.39 -13.28
CA CYS A 368 10.89 -10.27 -14.69
C CYS A 368 11.73 -9.24 -15.45
N TYR A 369 12.19 -8.18 -14.79
CA TYR A 369 13.10 -7.22 -15.40
C TYR A 369 14.54 -7.74 -15.53
N ASP A 370 14.93 -8.83 -14.85
CA ASP A 370 16.27 -9.42 -15.00
C ASP A 370 16.46 -9.99 -16.41
N ASP A 371 15.39 -10.47 -17.04
CA ASP A 371 15.44 -10.93 -18.43
C ASP A 371 15.72 -9.77 -19.39
N ASN A 372 15.12 -8.60 -19.12
CA ASN A 372 15.40 -7.38 -19.87
C ASN A 372 16.83 -6.91 -19.61
N LEU A 373 17.25 -6.84 -18.35
CA LEU A 373 18.62 -6.48 -17.97
C LEU A 373 19.63 -7.40 -18.66
N ALA A 374 19.41 -8.72 -18.63
CA ALA A 374 20.25 -9.70 -19.30
C ALA A 374 20.34 -9.42 -20.80
N SER A 375 19.21 -9.17 -21.46
CA SER A 375 19.20 -8.87 -22.91
C SER A 375 20.03 -7.64 -23.26
N TYR A 376 19.99 -6.60 -22.41
CA TYR A 376 20.75 -5.37 -22.64
C TYR A 376 22.22 -5.53 -22.28
N TYR A 377 22.50 -6.20 -21.16
CA TYR A 377 23.85 -6.38 -20.63
C TYR A 377 24.70 -7.31 -21.50
N LEU A 378 24.13 -8.42 -21.96
CA LEU A 378 24.82 -9.40 -22.79
C LEU A 378 25.13 -8.87 -24.20
N ASP A 379 24.39 -7.86 -24.66
CA ASP A 379 24.55 -7.19 -25.95
C ASP A 379 24.89 -5.69 -25.79
N LYS A 380 25.61 -5.34 -24.70
CA LYS A 380 25.80 -3.97 -24.24
C LYS A 380 26.26 -2.99 -25.31
N GLU A 381 27.26 -3.38 -26.11
CA GLU A 381 27.86 -2.50 -27.13
C GLU A 381 26.85 -2.12 -28.22
N HIS A 382 26.12 -3.10 -28.76
CA HIS A 382 25.08 -2.85 -29.75
C HIS A 382 23.93 -2.04 -29.15
N GLN A 383 23.51 -2.37 -27.93
CA GLN A 383 22.41 -1.68 -27.25
C GLN A 383 22.75 -0.22 -26.91
N ARG A 384 24.02 0.07 -26.59
CA ARG A 384 24.54 1.44 -26.43
C ARG A 384 24.57 2.20 -27.76
N ALA A 385 25.05 1.58 -28.84
CA ALA A 385 25.05 2.20 -30.16
C ALA A 385 23.62 2.56 -30.62
N GLU A 386 22.66 1.66 -30.42
CA GLU A 386 21.24 1.92 -30.72
C GLU A 386 20.65 3.00 -29.79
N LEU A 387 21.07 3.06 -28.53
CA LEU A 387 20.66 4.12 -27.61
C LEU A 387 21.14 5.49 -28.08
N TYR A 388 22.42 5.58 -28.46
CA TYR A 388 23.02 6.81 -28.96
C TYR A 388 22.37 7.27 -30.26
N LYS A 389 22.11 6.35 -31.18
CA LYS A 389 21.33 6.64 -32.38
C LYS A 389 19.93 7.17 -32.07
N GLN A 390 19.21 6.57 -31.11
CA GLN A 390 17.89 7.03 -30.69
C GLN A 390 17.91 8.42 -30.06
N LEU A 391 19.01 8.78 -29.38
CA LEU A 391 19.20 10.07 -28.72
C LEU A 391 19.92 11.10 -29.60
N ASN A 392 20.23 10.77 -30.86
CA ASN A 392 21.04 11.58 -31.78
C ASN A 392 22.40 11.99 -31.17
N ILE A 393 23.03 11.07 -30.44
CA ILE A 393 24.39 11.22 -29.90
C ILE A 393 25.37 10.67 -30.94
N HIS A 394 26.32 11.50 -31.37
CA HIS A 394 27.36 11.15 -32.35
C HIS A 394 28.70 10.96 -31.64
N SER A 395 28.80 9.92 -30.83
CA SER A 395 29.96 9.64 -29.96
C SER A 395 30.08 8.15 -29.72
N ASP A 396 31.31 7.66 -29.53
CA ASP A 396 31.60 6.28 -29.12
C ASP A 396 32.09 6.21 -27.65
N LYS A 397 31.99 7.32 -26.91
CA LYS A 397 32.42 7.37 -25.51
C LYS A 397 31.58 6.43 -24.64
N PRO A 398 32.13 5.94 -23.51
CA PRO A 398 31.37 5.23 -22.50
C PRO A 398 30.24 6.09 -21.91
N LEU A 399 29.25 5.43 -21.29
CA LEU A 399 28.07 6.09 -20.75
C LEU A 399 28.20 6.30 -19.24
N PHE A 400 28.07 7.55 -18.78
CA PHE A 400 27.79 7.88 -17.39
C PHE A 400 26.30 8.22 -17.24
N LEU A 401 25.55 7.30 -16.62
CA LEU A 401 24.16 7.51 -16.30
C LEU A 401 23.98 8.26 -14.96
N ILE A 402 23.14 9.29 -14.96
CA ILE A 402 22.71 10.03 -13.77
C ILE A 402 21.22 9.73 -13.57
N GLY A 403 20.88 8.96 -12.53
CA GLY A 403 19.49 8.76 -12.13
C GLY A 403 18.98 9.97 -11.36
N GLY A 404 17.73 10.37 -11.55
CA GLY A 404 17.13 11.50 -10.82
C GLY A 404 16.83 11.17 -9.36
N PHE A 405 16.96 12.15 -8.48
CA PHE A 405 16.49 12.05 -7.10
C PHE A 405 14.98 12.36 -6.99
N PRO A 406 14.26 11.73 -6.06
CA PRO A 406 12.84 12.04 -5.81
C PRO A 406 12.66 13.44 -5.21
N ASN A 407 11.48 14.04 -5.38
CA ASN A 407 11.13 15.29 -4.71
C ASN A 407 10.82 15.04 -3.23
N GLN A 408 11.86 14.91 -2.41
CA GLN A 408 11.76 14.78 -0.95
C GLN A 408 11.93 16.11 -0.21
N ILE A 409 12.25 17.19 -0.93
CA ILE A 409 12.52 18.52 -0.34
C ILE A 409 11.29 19.03 0.45
N LEU A 410 10.08 18.74 -0.04
CA LEU A 410 8.83 19.10 0.64
C LEU A 410 8.44 18.12 1.78
N GLY A 411 9.15 16.99 1.90
CA GLY A 411 8.84 15.87 2.79
C GLY A 411 9.47 15.94 4.17
N ASN A 412 10.14 17.05 4.53
CA ASN A 412 10.95 17.19 5.74
C ASN A 412 11.92 16.00 5.92
N PRO A 413 12.88 15.83 4.99
CA PRO A 413 13.86 14.76 5.09
C PRO A 413 14.73 14.95 6.34
N PRO A 414 15.40 13.88 6.83
CA PRO A 414 16.31 13.98 7.97
C PRO A 414 17.39 15.06 7.82
N GLY A 415 17.89 15.26 6.60
CA GLY A 415 18.81 16.33 6.24
C GLY A 415 18.69 16.71 4.77
N PHE A 416 19.25 17.86 4.40
CA PHE A 416 19.41 18.30 3.01
C PHE A 416 20.42 19.47 2.99
N ASP A 417 21.57 19.27 2.35
CA ASP A 417 22.69 20.23 2.38
C ASP A 417 22.50 21.45 1.46
N PHE A 418 21.45 21.45 0.64
CA PHE A 418 21.25 22.43 -0.42
C PHE A 418 20.08 23.37 -0.12
N LYS A 419 20.15 24.58 -0.68
CA LYS A 419 19.05 25.54 -0.57
C LYS A 419 17.78 25.03 -1.26
N ASP A 420 17.95 24.46 -2.44
CA ASP A 420 16.88 23.98 -3.31
C ASP A 420 17.43 22.95 -4.32
N ALA A 421 16.57 22.46 -5.21
CA ALA A 421 16.96 21.49 -6.23
C ALA A 421 17.94 22.06 -7.26
N GLU A 422 17.89 23.36 -7.56
CA GLU A 422 18.80 23.99 -8.52
C GLU A 422 20.22 24.06 -7.93
N ASP A 423 20.34 24.44 -6.67
CA ASP A 423 21.59 24.42 -5.92
C ASP A 423 22.21 23.01 -5.87
N ALA A 424 21.39 21.99 -5.59
CA ALA A 424 21.83 20.59 -5.64
C ALA A 424 22.34 20.17 -7.03
N VAL A 425 21.60 20.51 -8.09
CA VAL A 425 22.01 20.20 -9.48
C VAL A 425 23.29 20.93 -9.85
N ASN A 426 23.44 22.20 -9.49
CA ASN A 426 24.65 22.99 -9.71
C ASN A 426 25.88 22.28 -9.11
N PHE A 427 25.81 21.94 -7.82
CA PHE A 427 26.86 21.23 -7.12
C PHE A 427 27.19 19.87 -7.74
N ILE A 428 26.17 19.07 -8.05
CA ILE A 428 26.36 17.74 -8.66
C ILE A 428 27.07 17.89 -10.01
N THR A 429 26.58 18.79 -10.87
CA THR A 429 27.14 18.99 -12.21
C THR A 429 28.58 19.51 -12.16
N GLU A 430 28.93 20.39 -11.22
CA GLU A 430 30.30 20.84 -10.99
C GLU A 430 31.23 19.66 -10.66
N CYS A 431 30.82 18.77 -9.76
CA CYS A 431 31.63 17.62 -9.34
C CYS A 431 31.88 16.60 -10.46
N ILE A 432 30.91 16.45 -11.37
CA ILE A 432 30.98 15.46 -12.46
C ILE A 432 31.41 16.07 -13.80
N ASP A 433 31.68 17.38 -13.87
CA ASP A 433 31.99 18.08 -15.13
C ASP A 433 33.21 17.48 -15.84
N LYS A 434 34.22 17.09 -15.06
CA LYS A 434 35.43 16.40 -15.55
C LYS A 434 35.17 15.11 -16.34
N PHE A 435 34.03 14.45 -16.13
CA PHE A 435 33.71 13.23 -16.86
C PHE A 435 33.26 13.49 -18.30
N LYS A 436 32.90 14.73 -18.67
CA LYS A 436 32.41 15.07 -20.04
C LYS A 436 33.44 14.79 -21.15
N ASN A 437 34.73 14.83 -20.81
CA ASN A 437 35.80 14.54 -21.76
C ASN A 437 35.81 13.05 -22.13
N ASP A 438 35.56 12.17 -21.15
CA ASP A 438 35.72 10.74 -21.29
C ASP A 438 34.39 9.98 -21.43
N TYR A 439 33.27 10.58 -21.05
CA TYR A 439 31.95 9.95 -21.03
C TYR A 439 30.88 10.82 -21.69
N GLU A 440 29.87 10.18 -22.26
CA GLU A 440 28.58 10.82 -22.49
C GLU A 440 27.78 10.83 -21.20
N LEU A 441 27.35 12.03 -20.78
CA LEU A 441 26.51 12.20 -19.60
C LEU A 441 25.04 12.16 -20.02
N ILE A 442 24.30 11.20 -19.48
CA ILE A 442 22.85 11.08 -19.71
C ILE A 442 22.10 11.11 -18.38
N PHE A 443 21.08 11.94 -18.30
CA PHE A 443 20.19 12.10 -17.16
C PHE A 443 18.84 11.42 -17.39
N ARG A 444 18.40 10.63 -16.41
CA ARG A 444 17.06 10.03 -16.35
C ARG A 444 16.29 10.60 -15.16
N PRO A 445 15.29 11.48 -15.34
CA PRO A 445 14.54 12.04 -14.23
C PRO A 445 13.81 10.96 -13.43
N HIS A 446 13.65 11.21 -12.13
CA HIS A 446 12.81 10.38 -11.28
C HIS A 446 11.32 10.60 -11.64
N PRO A 447 10.47 9.56 -11.68
CA PRO A 447 9.04 9.73 -12.01
C PRO A 447 8.31 10.74 -11.11
N ASN A 448 8.71 10.83 -9.83
CA ASN A 448 8.15 11.80 -8.88
C ASN A 448 8.77 13.21 -8.98
N TYR A 449 9.72 13.47 -9.89
CA TYR A 449 10.35 14.78 -10.04
C TYR A 449 10.82 15.07 -11.47
N LEU A 450 9.89 15.05 -12.43
CA LEU A 450 10.20 15.25 -13.85
C LEU A 450 10.80 16.63 -14.17
N ASP A 451 10.51 17.66 -13.37
CA ASP A 451 11.03 19.02 -13.57
C ASP A 451 12.56 19.11 -13.46
N LEU A 452 13.23 18.17 -12.80
CA LEU A 452 14.70 18.09 -12.80
C LEU A 452 15.29 18.00 -14.20
N SER A 453 14.53 17.48 -15.17
CA SER A 453 14.91 17.44 -16.58
C SER A 453 15.34 18.80 -17.11
N LYS A 454 14.64 19.87 -16.71
CA LYS A 454 14.94 21.24 -17.18
C LYS A 454 16.29 21.71 -16.64
N LEU A 455 16.56 21.45 -15.36
CA LEU A 455 17.79 21.86 -14.70
C LEU A 455 19.01 21.14 -15.28
N PHE A 456 18.93 19.83 -15.50
CA PHE A 456 20.03 19.08 -16.13
C PHE A 456 20.22 19.45 -17.61
N ALA A 457 19.14 19.67 -18.36
CA ALA A 457 19.23 20.12 -19.75
C ALA A 457 19.94 21.49 -19.88
N GLN A 458 19.69 22.43 -18.97
CA GLN A 458 20.39 23.73 -18.91
C GLN A 458 21.90 23.61 -18.68
N LYS A 459 22.37 22.46 -18.17
CA LYS A 459 23.80 22.14 -18.00
C LYS A 459 24.41 21.38 -19.19
N ASN A 460 23.69 21.33 -20.32
CA ASN A 460 24.06 20.59 -21.53
C ASN A 460 24.25 19.09 -21.28
N ILE A 461 23.42 18.50 -20.41
CA ILE A 461 23.37 17.05 -20.19
C ILE A 461 22.17 16.48 -20.95
N HIS A 462 22.37 15.39 -21.69
CA HIS A 462 21.30 14.74 -22.44
C HIS A 462 20.25 14.19 -21.49
N VAL A 463 18.97 14.54 -21.68
CA VAL A 463 17.87 14.04 -20.85
C VAL A 463 17.03 13.03 -21.62
N THR A 464 16.68 11.93 -20.98
CA THR A 464 15.85 10.88 -21.60
C THR A 464 14.88 10.26 -20.61
N GLU A 465 13.75 9.76 -21.13
CA GLU A 465 12.79 8.96 -20.37
C GLU A 465 12.83 7.47 -20.74
N ILE A 466 13.82 7.04 -21.53
CA ILE A 466 14.04 5.63 -21.89
C ILE A 466 14.08 4.76 -20.62
N ASP A 467 13.66 3.49 -20.77
CA ASP A 467 13.58 2.52 -19.67
C ASP A 467 14.90 2.43 -18.89
N THR A 468 14.80 2.62 -17.58
CA THR A 468 15.96 2.69 -16.68
C THR A 468 16.75 1.40 -16.65
N ALA A 469 16.12 0.23 -16.85
CA ALA A 469 16.86 -1.04 -16.87
C ALA A 469 17.82 -1.09 -18.07
N ARG A 470 17.39 -0.61 -19.25
CA ARG A 470 18.28 -0.47 -20.42
C ARG A 470 19.43 0.49 -20.12
N LEU A 471 19.11 1.68 -19.59
CA LEU A 471 20.12 2.71 -19.32
C LEU A 471 21.18 2.22 -18.32
N VAL A 472 20.78 1.54 -17.25
CA VAL A 472 21.71 0.99 -16.24
C VAL A 472 22.53 -0.15 -16.83
N ALA A 473 21.94 -1.05 -17.61
CA ALA A 473 22.65 -2.19 -18.17
C ALA A 473 23.75 -1.79 -19.17
N VAL A 474 23.55 -0.69 -19.91
CA VAL A 474 24.51 -0.21 -20.91
C VAL A 474 25.45 0.88 -20.40
N SER A 475 25.32 1.31 -19.14
CA SER A 475 26.20 2.32 -18.55
C SER A 475 27.53 1.73 -18.08
N ASP A 476 28.52 2.61 -17.92
CA ASP A 476 29.86 2.32 -17.43
C ASP A 476 30.11 2.91 -16.04
N VAL A 477 29.38 3.98 -15.71
CA VAL A 477 29.29 4.59 -14.38
C VAL A 477 27.82 4.91 -14.11
N TYR A 478 27.39 4.76 -12.86
CA TYR A 478 26.05 5.15 -12.42
C TYR A 478 26.10 6.08 -11.21
N LEU A 479 25.37 7.19 -11.28
CA LEU A 479 25.06 8.04 -10.12
C LEU A 479 23.61 7.82 -9.72
N ALA A 480 23.41 7.33 -8.50
CA ALA A 480 22.11 7.07 -7.90
C ALA A 480 21.92 7.87 -6.62
N PHE A 481 20.65 8.07 -6.23
CA PHE A 481 20.26 8.76 -5.00
C PHE A 481 19.39 7.86 -4.14
N ALA A 482 20.03 7.01 -3.32
CA ALA A 482 19.34 6.06 -2.43
C ALA A 482 18.29 5.20 -3.17
N SER A 483 18.63 4.70 -4.35
CA SER A 483 17.67 4.07 -5.27
C SER A 483 17.76 2.54 -5.27
N SER A 484 16.61 1.87 -5.35
CA SER A 484 16.54 0.41 -5.53
C SER A 484 17.16 -0.06 -6.86
N THR A 485 17.38 0.83 -7.84
CA THR A 485 18.05 0.49 -9.11
C THR A 485 19.55 0.21 -8.95
N ILE A 486 20.14 0.53 -7.80
CA ILE A 486 21.56 0.23 -7.53
C ILE A 486 21.83 -1.29 -7.62
N ARG A 487 20.88 -2.14 -7.22
CA ARG A 487 21.00 -3.59 -7.39
C ARG A 487 21.15 -4.03 -8.85
N TRP A 488 20.55 -3.30 -9.79
CA TRP A 488 20.70 -3.56 -11.22
C TRP A 488 22.11 -3.20 -11.70
N ALA A 489 22.65 -2.06 -11.22
CA ALA A 489 24.01 -1.65 -11.50
C ALA A 489 25.02 -2.67 -10.94
N ILE A 490 24.82 -3.16 -9.71
CA ILE A 490 25.65 -4.22 -9.13
C ILE A 490 25.57 -5.49 -9.98
N SER A 491 24.36 -5.91 -10.39
CA SER A 491 24.16 -7.10 -11.25
C SER A 491 24.85 -6.98 -12.61
N CYS A 492 25.00 -5.75 -13.13
CA CYS A 492 25.70 -5.46 -14.38
C CYS A 492 27.20 -5.13 -14.17
N ALA A 493 27.70 -5.22 -12.94
CA ALA A 493 29.03 -4.76 -12.54
C ALA A 493 29.38 -3.32 -12.97
N VAL A 494 28.44 -2.40 -12.76
CA VAL A 494 28.60 -0.97 -13.03
C VAL A 494 28.98 -0.25 -11.73
N PRO A 495 30.21 0.30 -11.63
CA PRO A 495 30.62 1.15 -10.51
C PRO A 495 29.61 2.28 -10.27
N THR A 496 29.21 2.42 -9.00
CA THR A 496 28.09 3.31 -8.64
C THR A 496 28.49 4.28 -7.54
N ILE A 497 28.12 5.55 -7.69
CA ILE A 497 28.07 6.51 -6.58
C ILE A 497 26.63 6.54 -6.08
N ASN A 498 26.42 6.16 -4.82
CA ASN A 498 25.14 6.26 -4.15
C ASN A 498 25.17 7.48 -3.23
N TYR A 499 24.56 8.58 -3.68
CA TYR A 499 24.53 9.84 -2.93
C TYR A 499 23.21 9.98 -2.15
N ASP A 500 23.26 9.77 -0.84
CA ASP A 500 22.13 9.98 0.06
C ASP A 500 22.08 11.43 0.55
N MET A 501 21.76 12.36 -0.35
CA MET A 501 21.65 13.78 -0.01
C MET A 501 20.56 14.12 1.02
N PHE A 502 19.68 13.16 1.34
CA PHE A 502 18.56 13.33 2.27
C PHE A 502 18.81 12.71 3.65
N TYR A 503 19.98 12.09 3.87
CA TYR A 503 20.39 11.52 5.15
C TYR A 503 19.42 10.45 5.69
N TYR A 504 18.82 9.65 4.81
CA TYR A 504 17.98 8.51 5.23
C TYR A 504 18.80 7.34 5.82
N ASP A 505 20.08 7.28 5.48
CA ASP A 505 21.07 6.33 5.95
C ASP A 505 20.75 4.87 5.68
N PHE A 506 20.14 4.59 4.52
CA PHE A 506 19.79 3.22 4.14
C PHE A 506 21.02 2.31 4.06
N SER A 507 20.89 1.09 4.58
CA SER A 507 22.00 0.16 4.75
C SER A 507 22.14 -0.88 3.63
N ASP A 508 21.20 -0.88 2.67
CA ASP A 508 21.02 -1.95 1.69
C ASP A 508 22.26 -2.24 0.85
N PHE A 509 23.09 -1.21 0.57
CA PHE A 509 24.27 -1.32 -0.30
C PHE A 509 25.59 -0.95 0.38
N LYS A 510 25.59 -0.60 1.68
CA LYS A 510 26.80 -0.14 2.40
C LYS A 510 27.92 -1.17 2.44
N HIS A 511 27.59 -2.44 2.32
CA HIS A 511 28.54 -3.55 2.34
C HIS A 511 29.13 -3.87 0.96
N VAL A 512 28.61 -3.28 -0.12
CA VAL A 512 29.04 -3.56 -1.49
C VAL A 512 30.19 -2.61 -1.86
N LYS A 513 31.41 -3.14 -1.92
CA LYS A 513 32.64 -2.33 -2.07
C LYS A 513 32.73 -1.51 -3.35
N GLY A 514 32.06 -1.95 -4.42
CA GLY A 514 32.00 -1.20 -5.69
C GLY A 514 30.92 -0.12 -5.74
N VAL A 515 30.18 0.08 -4.64
CA VAL A 515 29.22 1.17 -4.46
C VAL A 515 29.79 2.17 -3.46
N LEU A 516 30.10 3.37 -3.93
CA LEU A 516 30.56 4.47 -3.09
C LEU A 516 29.34 5.13 -2.45
N ASN A 517 29.05 4.76 -1.20
CA ASN A 517 27.97 5.34 -0.42
C ASN A 517 28.45 6.63 0.24
N VAL A 518 27.80 7.75 -0.05
CA VAL A 518 28.17 9.09 0.40
C VAL A 518 26.93 9.87 0.80
N CYS A 519 27.07 10.79 1.75
CA CYS A 519 25.95 11.52 2.34
C CYS A 519 26.20 13.03 2.36
N THR A 520 27.45 13.45 2.56
CA THR A 520 27.83 14.87 2.58
C THR A 520 28.36 15.35 1.23
N GLN A 521 28.38 16.67 1.03
CA GLN A 521 29.03 17.29 -0.14
C GLN A 521 30.51 16.89 -0.30
N ASP A 522 31.29 16.87 0.78
CA ASP A 522 32.73 16.56 0.71
C ASP A 522 32.99 15.07 0.40
N GLU A 523 32.15 14.18 0.95
CA GLU A 523 32.18 12.77 0.60
C GLU A 523 31.83 12.57 -0.88
N PHE A 524 30.82 13.29 -1.40
CA PHE A 524 30.44 13.22 -2.81
C PHE A 524 31.56 13.68 -3.75
N LYS A 525 32.19 14.82 -3.46
CA LYS A 525 33.38 15.30 -4.18
C LYS A 525 34.48 14.24 -4.20
N SER A 526 34.76 13.65 -3.04
CA SER A 526 35.78 12.60 -2.89
C SER A 526 35.43 11.35 -3.69
N ALA A 527 34.17 10.93 -3.68
CA ALA A 527 33.70 9.78 -4.47
C ALA A 527 33.79 10.05 -5.98
N ALA A 528 33.43 11.25 -6.44
CA ALA A 528 33.59 11.65 -7.83
C ALA A 528 35.08 11.67 -8.24
N GLN A 529 35.99 12.10 -7.36
CA GLN A 529 37.45 12.01 -7.57
C GLN A 529 37.95 10.58 -7.70
N ARG A 530 37.56 9.70 -6.78
CA ARG A 530 37.91 8.28 -6.86
C ARG A 530 37.37 7.62 -8.12
N MET A 531 36.11 7.87 -8.47
CA MET A 531 35.48 7.30 -9.67
C MET A 531 36.15 7.79 -10.97
N SER A 532 36.68 9.02 -11.00
CA SER A 532 37.43 9.54 -12.17
C SER A 532 38.87 9.02 -12.27
N ASN A 533 39.42 8.43 -11.20
CA ASN A 533 40.77 7.87 -11.23
C ASN A 533 40.73 6.48 -11.88
N PRO A 534 41.50 6.22 -12.97
CA PRO A 534 41.43 4.95 -13.69
C PRO A 534 41.75 3.70 -12.85
N GLU A 535 42.68 3.81 -11.90
CA GLU A 535 43.09 2.69 -11.06
C GLU A 535 42.02 2.37 -10.01
N GLU A 536 41.52 3.40 -9.31
CA GLU A 536 40.40 3.26 -8.37
C GLU A 536 39.14 2.74 -9.08
N TYR A 537 38.83 3.24 -10.28
CA TYR A 537 37.72 2.74 -11.08
C TYR A 537 37.85 1.23 -11.38
N ARG A 538 39.05 0.77 -11.79
CA ARG A 538 39.31 -0.66 -12.03
C ARG A 538 39.14 -1.48 -10.75
N ILE A 539 39.59 -0.98 -9.61
CA ILE A 539 39.42 -1.65 -8.31
C ILE A 539 37.92 -1.81 -7.99
N LEU A 540 37.13 -0.75 -8.12
CA LEU A 540 35.67 -0.79 -7.89
C LEU A 540 34.98 -1.78 -8.82
N LYS A 541 35.35 -1.78 -10.10
CA LYS A 541 34.81 -2.70 -11.10
C LYS A 541 35.15 -4.15 -10.80
N ASN A 542 36.40 -4.44 -10.42
CA ASN A 542 36.83 -5.79 -10.03
C ASN A 542 36.06 -6.32 -8.82
N TYR A 543 35.76 -5.47 -7.83
CA TYR A 543 34.88 -5.88 -6.73
C TYR A 543 33.49 -6.29 -7.24
N LEU A 544 32.90 -5.50 -8.14
CA LEU A 544 31.57 -5.79 -8.68
C LEU A 544 31.53 -7.01 -9.59
N GLU A 545 32.59 -7.33 -10.33
CA GLU A 545 32.66 -8.54 -11.14
C GLU A 545 32.51 -9.83 -10.31
N VAL A 546 32.92 -9.78 -9.03
CA VAL A 546 32.71 -10.88 -8.07
C VAL A 546 31.30 -10.81 -7.49
N GLU A 547 30.88 -9.63 -7.02
CA GLU A 547 29.59 -9.43 -6.34
C GLU A 547 28.39 -9.69 -7.26
N LYS A 548 28.46 -9.33 -8.54
CA LYS A 548 27.31 -9.32 -9.46
C LYS A 548 26.52 -10.64 -9.49
N LYS A 549 27.21 -11.77 -9.33
CA LYS A 549 26.63 -13.12 -9.33
C LYS A 549 25.64 -13.35 -8.18
N GLN A 550 25.78 -12.63 -7.07
CA GLN A 550 24.88 -12.74 -5.91
C GLN A 550 23.70 -11.77 -6.00
N TRP A 551 23.78 -10.77 -6.87
CA TRP A 551 22.82 -9.67 -6.98
C TRP A 551 21.88 -9.80 -8.18
N GLY A 552 22.22 -10.60 -9.20
CA GLY A 552 21.32 -10.85 -10.31
C GLY A 552 21.69 -12.10 -11.09
N ASN A 553 20.68 -12.86 -11.52
CA ASN A 553 20.87 -13.95 -12.46
C ASN A 553 20.50 -13.49 -13.87
N LEU A 554 21.47 -12.86 -14.55
CA LEU A 554 21.30 -12.26 -15.88
C LEU A 554 21.41 -13.31 -17.01
N ASP A 555 20.66 -14.40 -16.90
CA ASP A 555 20.64 -15.51 -17.87
C ASP A 555 19.43 -15.49 -18.83
N GLY A 556 18.52 -14.53 -18.66
CA GLY A 556 17.30 -14.41 -19.46
C GLY A 556 16.25 -15.48 -19.20
N GLN A 557 16.33 -16.19 -18.06
CA GLN A 557 15.44 -17.31 -17.70
C GLN A 557 14.58 -17.03 -16.45
N SER A 558 14.52 -15.80 -15.97
CA SER A 558 13.78 -15.46 -14.75
C SER A 558 12.28 -15.66 -14.92
N VAL A 559 11.69 -15.21 -16.04
CA VAL A 559 10.27 -15.48 -16.32
C VAL A 559 9.99 -16.99 -16.45
N HIS A 560 10.94 -17.76 -16.98
CA HIS A 560 10.81 -19.21 -17.05
C HIS A 560 10.77 -19.86 -15.67
N ARG A 561 11.67 -19.46 -14.75
CA ARG A 561 11.66 -19.93 -13.35
C ARG A 561 10.40 -19.51 -12.61
N ILE A 562 9.93 -18.27 -12.81
CA ILE A 562 8.67 -17.78 -12.23
C ILE A 562 7.49 -18.63 -12.73
N ASN A 563 7.44 -18.96 -14.02
CA ASN A 563 6.43 -19.87 -14.57
C ASN A 563 6.51 -21.28 -13.94
N GLY A 564 7.72 -21.81 -13.72
CA GLY A 564 7.91 -23.06 -12.99
C GLY A 564 7.28 -23.02 -11.60
N LEU A 565 7.47 -21.91 -10.88
CA LEU A 565 6.88 -21.68 -9.56
C LEU A 565 5.35 -21.52 -9.62
N VAL A 566 4.81 -20.83 -10.63
CA VAL A 566 3.36 -20.73 -10.86
C VAL A 566 2.74 -22.12 -11.03
N ASN A 567 3.36 -22.99 -11.83
CA ASN A 567 2.90 -24.36 -12.04
C ASN A 567 2.90 -25.18 -10.73
N GLU A 568 3.95 -25.06 -9.91
CA GLU A 568 4.02 -25.71 -8.60
C GLU A 568 2.86 -25.26 -7.70
N LEU A 569 2.60 -23.95 -7.64
CA LEU A 569 1.57 -23.38 -6.77
C LEU A 569 0.16 -23.79 -7.20
N VAL A 570 -0.15 -23.73 -8.49
CA VAL A 570 -1.50 -24.03 -8.99
C VAL A 570 -1.89 -25.49 -8.78
N GLN A 571 -0.90 -26.39 -8.69
CA GLN A 571 -1.09 -27.82 -8.45
C GLN A 571 -1.16 -28.17 -6.95
N LEU A 572 -1.05 -27.19 -6.04
CA LEU A 572 -1.10 -27.45 -4.61
C LEU A 572 -2.45 -28.06 -4.20
N LYS A 573 -2.42 -29.33 -3.77
CA LYS A 573 -3.59 -30.03 -3.20
C LYS A 573 -4.14 -29.35 -1.95
N LYS A 574 -3.28 -28.67 -1.17
CA LYS A 574 -3.63 -27.97 0.06
C LYS A 574 -2.89 -26.64 0.14
N VAL A 575 -3.63 -25.54 0.13
CA VAL A 575 -3.11 -24.21 0.40
C VAL A 575 -3.11 -23.98 1.92
N ARG A 576 -1.94 -24.13 2.55
CA ARG A 576 -1.77 -23.91 3.99
C ARG A 576 -1.34 -22.48 4.27
N ARG A 577 -1.80 -21.94 5.40
CA ARG A 577 -1.16 -20.79 6.04
C ARG A 577 0.21 -21.23 6.56
N LYS A 578 1.28 -20.68 6.00
CA LYS A 578 2.63 -20.82 6.55
C LYS A 578 2.89 -19.61 7.45
N ALA A 579 2.83 -19.83 8.76
CA ALA A 579 3.21 -18.83 9.78
C ALA A 579 4.72 -18.89 10.11
N SER A 580 5.39 -19.97 9.67
CA SER A 580 6.71 -20.44 10.08
C SER A 580 7.23 -21.43 9.04
#